data_AF-A0A1S1WTI7-F1
#
_entry.id   AF-A0A1S1WTI7-F1
#
_cell.length_a   1.000
_cell.length_b   1.000
_cell.length_c   1.000
_cell.angle_alpha   90.00
_cell.angle_beta   90.00
_cell.angle_gamma   90.00
#
_symmetry.space_group_name_H-M   'P 1'
#
loop_
_entity.id
_entity.type
_entity.pdbx_description
1 polymer ?
#
loop_
_entity_poly.entity_id
_entity_poly.type
_entity_poly.pdbx_seq_one_letter_code
_entity_poly.pdbx_strand_id
1 'polypeptide(L)' 'MTSLTIEHLRALEEAIASGELEIYRDGMRVQYRSITELQRAYEMVRNQLERTGQLQPAAAALPSVTYAAFIRD' A
#
# COMPACT_ATOMS: atom_id res chain seq x y z
N MET A 1 -5.75 8.68 11.92
CA MET A 1 -6.35 7.51 11.22
C MET A 1 -5.22 6.82 10.48
N THR A 2 -4.81 5.63 10.90
CA THR A 2 -3.75 4.85 10.24
C THR A 2 -4.25 4.35 8.89
N SER A 3 -3.92 5.08 7.82
CA SER A 3 -4.25 4.68 6.46
C SER A 3 -3.52 3.38 6.11
N LEU A 4 -4.27 2.38 5.65
CA LEU A 4 -3.73 1.16 5.08
C LEU A 4 -3.55 1.40 3.58
N THR A 5 -2.36 1.15 3.04
CA THR A 5 -2.02 1.42 1.65
C THR A 5 -1.55 0.14 0.95
N ILE A 6 -1.50 0.17 -0.37
CA ILE A 6 -0.98 -0.93 -1.21
C ILE A 6 0.50 -1.22 -0.87
N GLU A 7 1.25 -0.20 -0.46
CA GLU A 7 2.65 -0.38 -0.02
C GLU A 7 2.75 -1.26 1.23
N HIS A 8 1.81 -1.11 2.17
CA HIS A 8 1.77 -1.98 3.35
C HIS A 8 1.44 -3.44 2.99
N LEU A 9 0.58 -3.64 1.99
CA LEU A 9 0.27 -4.96 1.46
C LEU A 9 1.50 -5.60 0.81
N ARG A 10 2.26 -4.84 0.00
CA ARG A 10 3.51 -5.31 -0.62
C ARG A 10 4.57 -5.65 0.40
N ALA A 11 4.80 -4.79 1.40
CA ALA A 11 5.77 -5.06 2.45
C ALA A 11 5.46 -6.36 3.22
N LEU A 12 4.17 -6.63 3.46
CA LEU A 12 3.72 -7.91 4.02
C LEU A 12 3.99 -9.08 3.06
N GLU A 13 3.66 -8.94 1.78
CA GLU A 13 3.89 -9.98 0.77
C GLU A 13 5.38 -10.34 0.62
N GLU A 14 6.24 -9.33 0.58
CA GLU A 14 7.69 -9.52 0.52
C GLU A 14 8.23 -10.20 1.77
N ALA A 15 7.77 -9.82 2.96
CA ALA A 15 8.17 -10.49 4.20
C ALA A 15 7.69 -11.96 4.27
N ILE A 16 6.48 -12.26 3.77
CA ILE A 16 6.02 -13.65 3.63
C ILE A 16 6.92 -14.43 2.67
N ALA A 17 7.28 -13.82 1.53
CA ALA A 17 8.10 -14.45 0.50
C ALA A 17 9.56 -14.65 0.94
N SER A 18 10.12 -13.71 1.70
CA SER A 18 11.47 -13.81 2.26
C SER A 18 11.54 -14.72 3.50
N GLY A 19 10.40 -14.99 4.14
CA GLY A 19 10.33 -15.72 5.40
C GLY A 19 10.69 -14.85 6.62
N GLU A 20 10.69 -13.53 6.44
CA GLU A 20 10.92 -12.57 7.52
C GLU A 20 9.66 -12.33 8.33
N LEU A 21 9.82 -12.18 9.64
CA LEU A 21 8.73 -11.89 10.57
C LEU A 21 8.68 -10.40 10.96
N GLU A 22 9.47 -9.55 10.32
CA GLU A 22 9.51 -8.12 10.58
C GLU A 22 9.14 -7.36 9.30
N ILE A 23 8.27 -6.36 9.42
CA ILE A 23 7.99 -5.41 8.36
C ILE A 23 8.26 -3.99 8.84
N TYR A 24 8.67 -3.13 7.93
CA TYR A 24 8.69 -1.70 8.16
C TYR A 24 7.43 -1.06 7.58
N ARG A 25 6.71 -0.31 8.41
CA ARG A 25 5.50 0.41 8.03
C ARG A 25 5.42 1.73 8.77
N ASP A 26 5.09 2.82 8.07
CA ASP A 26 4.87 4.14 8.67
C ASP A 26 6.04 4.59 9.61
N GLY A 27 7.29 4.22 9.26
CA GLY A 27 8.48 4.49 10.08
C GLY A 27 8.65 3.60 11.32
N MET A 28 7.79 2.59 11.50
CA MET A 28 7.81 1.64 12.61
C MET A 28 8.19 0.24 12.13
N ARG A 29 9.02 -0.46 12.92
CA ARG A 29 9.21 -1.91 12.79
C ARG A 29 8.06 -2.62 13.48
N VAL A 30 7.38 -3.49 12.73
CA VAL A 30 6.34 -4.37 13.25
C VAL A 30 6.85 -5.80 13.15
N GLN A 31 7.09 -6.42 14.29
CA GLN A 31 7.52 -7.82 14.40
C GLN A 31 6.32 -8.71 14.72
N TYR A 32 6.14 -9.76 13.93
CA TYR A 32 5.14 -10.81 14.09
C TYR A 32 5.75 -12.03 14.77
N ARG A 33 4.93 -12.85 15.43
CA ARG A 33 5.43 -14.04 16.13
C ARG A 33 5.53 -15.26 15.20
N SER A 34 4.85 -15.24 14.07
CA SER A 34 4.78 -16.37 13.14
C SER A 34 4.35 -15.94 11.73
N ILE A 35 4.72 -16.76 10.73
CA ILE A 35 4.30 -16.56 9.33
C ILE A 35 2.77 -16.62 9.22
N THR A 36 2.11 -17.45 10.02
CA THR A 36 0.64 -17.55 10.06
C THR A 36 -0.01 -16.24 10.51
N GLU A 37 0.55 -15.57 11.53
CA GLU A 37 0.08 -14.23 11.91
C GLU A 37 0.31 -13.19 10.81
N LEU A 38 1.46 -13.29 10.12
CA LEU A 38 1.81 -12.38 9.04
C LEU A 38 0.88 -12.56 7.83
N GLN A 39 0.50 -13.80 7.49
CA GLN A 39 -0.52 -14.12 6.51
C GLN A 39 -1.90 -13.58 6.91
N ARG A 40 -2.32 -13.74 8.17
CA ARG A 40 -3.59 -13.16 8.65
C ARG A 40 -3.59 -11.64 8.55
N ALA A 41 -2.46 -10.99 8.86
CA ALA A 41 -2.30 -9.57 8.69
C ALA A 41 -2.44 -9.16 7.21
N TYR A 42 -1.78 -9.88 6.29
CA TYR A 42 -1.93 -9.68 4.86
C TYR A 42 -3.39 -9.80 4.41
N GLU A 43 -4.10 -10.85 4.81
CA GLU A 43 -5.52 -11.05 4.47
C GLU A 43 -6.40 -9.92 5.01
N MET A 44 -6.15 -9.47 6.23
CA MET A 44 -6.90 -8.35 6.82
C MET A 44 -6.67 -7.06 6.03
N VAL A 45 -5.42 -6.74 5.70
CA VAL A 45 -5.08 -5.55 4.90
C VAL A 45 -5.68 -5.64 3.50
N ARG A 46 -5.58 -6.81 2.84
CA ARG A 46 -6.18 -7.07 1.53
C ARG A 46 -7.69 -6.83 1.57
N ASN A 47 -8.40 -7.47 2.49
CA ASN A 47 -9.85 -7.33 2.64
C ASN A 47 -10.25 -5.87 2.94
N GLN A 48 -9.47 -5.17 3.75
CA GLN A 48 -9.72 -3.75 4.03
C GLN A 48 -9.58 -2.90 2.76
N LEU A 49 -8.50 -3.11 1.98
CA LEU A 49 -8.25 -2.38 0.73
C LEU A 49 -9.28 -2.71 -0.35
N GLU A 50 -9.79 -3.95 -0.39
CA GLU A 50 -10.89 -4.36 -1.28
C GLU A 50 -12.17 -3.60 -0.89
N ARG A 51 -12.47 -3.54 0.42
CA ARG A 51 -13.64 -2.83 0.97
C ARG A 51 -13.57 -1.32 0.78
N THR A 52 -12.40 -0.71 0.90
CA THR A 52 -12.21 0.72 0.66
C THR A 52 -12.17 1.08 -0.82
N GLY A 53 -12.23 0.09 -1.72
CA GLY A 53 -12.11 0.29 -3.16
C GLY A 53 -10.72 0.74 -3.61
N GLN A 54 -9.72 0.73 -2.72
CA GLN A 54 -8.35 1.13 -3.02
C GLN A 54 -7.59 0.08 -3.82
N LEU A 55 -8.11 -1.14 -3.91
CA LEU A 55 -7.64 -2.17 -4.85
C LEU A 55 -8.24 -2.04 -6.26
N GLN A 56 -9.08 -1.02 -6.52
CA GLN A 56 -9.43 -0.72 -7.92
C GLN A 56 -8.18 -0.24 -8.65
N PRO A 57 -7.87 -0.83 -9.83
CA PRO A 57 -6.84 -0.26 -10.70
C PRO A 57 -7.23 1.19 -10.94
N ALA A 58 -6.31 2.11 -10.64
CA ALA A 58 -6.55 3.55 -10.69
C ALA A 58 -7.41 3.92 -11.91
N ALA A 59 -8.70 4.20 -11.66
CA ALA A 59 -9.52 4.87 -12.64
C ALA A 59 -8.94 6.28 -12.76
N ALA A 60 -8.12 6.49 -13.79
CA ALA A 60 -7.72 7.77 -14.35
C ALA A 60 -7.37 8.87 -13.33
N ALA A 61 -6.16 8.82 -12.76
CA ALA A 61 -5.48 10.06 -12.43
C ALA A 61 -5.09 10.72 -13.76
N LEU A 62 -6.02 11.47 -14.37
CA LEU A 62 -5.72 12.37 -15.47
C LEU A 62 -4.60 13.30 -14.99
N PRO A 63 -3.46 13.41 -15.70
CA PRO A 63 -2.49 14.45 -15.37
C PRO A 63 -3.21 15.80 -15.56
N SER A 64 -3.25 16.61 -14.52
CA SER A 64 -3.68 18.01 -14.61
C SER A 64 -2.64 18.77 -15.43
N VAL A 65 -2.69 18.64 -16.77
CA VAL A 65 -1.83 19.40 -17.67
C VAL A 65 -2.32 20.84 -17.65
N THR A 66 -1.65 21.68 -16.87
CA THR A 66 -1.82 23.13 -16.94
C THR A 66 -1.14 23.61 -18.21
N TYR A 67 -1.92 24.03 -19.21
CA TYR A 67 -1.39 24.70 -20.39
C TYR A 67 -1.08 26.16 -20.03
N ALA A 68 0.16 26.46 -19.69
CA ALA A 68 0.61 27.85 -19.62
C ALA A 68 0.79 28.35 -21.07
N ALA A 69 -0.18 29.10 -21.57
CA ALA A 69 -0.04 29.82 -22.83
C ALA A 69 1.02 30.93 -22.65
N PHE A 70 2.23 30.69 -23.13
CA PHE A 70 3.28 31.70 -23.17
C PHE A 70 3.11 32.56 -24.42
N ILE A 71 2.44 33.69 -24.28
CA ILE A 71 2.47 34.76 -25.29
C ILE A 71 3.65 35.67 -24.90
N ARG A 72 4.58 35.89 -25.83
CA ARG A 72 5.59 36.94 -25.72
C ARG A 72 5.45 37.87 -26.92
N ASP A 73 5.28 39.14 -26.58
CA ASP A 73 5.25 40.35 -27.42
C ASP A 73 6.44 40.43 -28.38
#